data_AF-A0A930Y3P9-F1
#
_entry.id   AF-A0A930Y3P9-F1
#
_cell.length_a   1.000
_cell.length_b   1.000
_cell.length_c   1.000
_cell.angle_alpha   90.00
_cell.angle_beta   90.00
_cell.angle_gamma   90.00
#
_symmetry.space_group_name_H-M   'P 1'
#
loop_
_entity.id
_entity.type
_entity.pdbx_description
1 polymer ?
#
loop_
_entity_poly.entity_id
_entity_poly.type
_entity_poly.pdbx_seq_one_letter_code
_entity_poly.pdbx_strand_id
1 'polypeptide(L)'
;MFYLKQKDTHMTKSELIEKLINRHPTMSIKHIEFSVKEIIEHLSLTLEKGDRIEIRRFGSFALRYRQPRTGRNPKTGTQVSLEAKSVPHFKAGKELRERVDNI
;
A
#
# COMPACT_ATOMS: atom_id res chain seq x y z
N MET A 1 0.72 -18.69 30.82
CA MET A 1 1.66 -19.06 29.74
C MET A 1 1.64 -17.94 28.71
N PHE A 2 2.46 -16.91 28.91
CA PHE A 2 2.50 -15.73 28.05
C PHE A 2 3.39 -16.03 26.84
N TYR A 3 2.78 -16.21 25.66
CA TYR A 3 3.51 -16.28 24.40
C TYR A 3 4.12 -14.90 24.10
N LEU A 4 5.44 -14.84 23.97
CA LEU A 4 6.14 -13.74 23.32
C LEU A 4 5.73 -13.76 21.84
N LYS A 5 4.79 -12.90 21.43
CA LYS A 5 4.54 -12.64 20.00
C LYS A 5 5.90 -12.21 19.41
N GLN A 6 6.41 -12.98 18.43
CA GLN A 6 7.57 -12.56 17.65
C GLN A 6 7.33 -11.13 17.14
N LYS A 7 8.38 -10.33 17.09
CA LYS A 7 8.32 -8.97 16.55
C LYS A 7 8.13 -9.09 15.04
N ASP A 8 6.88 -9.18 14.59
CA ASP A 8 6.57 -9.27 13.16
C ASP A 8 7.15 -8.05 12.45
N THR A 9 8.08 -8.30 11.53
CA THR A 9 8.82 -7.30 10.75
C THR A 9 7.99 -6.69 9.62
N HIS A 10 6.76 -7.16 9.46
CA HIS A 10 5.85 -6.77 8.39
C HIS A 10 4.45 -6.54 8.98
N MET A 11 3.61 -5.76 8.30
CA MET A 11 2.23 -5.52 8.71
C MET A 11 1.26 -6.03 7.65
N THR A 12 0.36 -6.94 8.03
CA THR A 12 -0.75 -7.42 7.21
C THR A 12 -2.04 -6.61 7.46
N LYS A 13 -3.05 -6.79 6.60
CA LYS A 13 -4.38 -6.18 6.80
C LYS A 13 -5.01 -6.61 8.13
N SER A 14 -4.91 -7.89 8.48
CA SER A 14 -5.47 -8.44 9.72
C SER A 14 -4.79 -7.82 10.95
N GLU A 15 -3.47 -7.67 10.93
CA GLU A 15 -2.73 -7.02 12.02
C GLU A 15 -3.05 -5.54 12.16
N LEU A 16 -3.30 -4.83 11.05
CA LEU A 16 -3.78 -3.45 11.09
C LEU A 16 -5.15 -3.37 11.78
N ILE A 17 -6.08 -4.27 11.43
CA ILE A 17 -7.40 -4.36 12.05
C ILE A 17 -7.28 -4.67 13.56
N GLU A 18 -6.48 -5.65 13.94
CA GLU A 18 -6.21 -5.98 15.35
C GLU A 18 -5.67 -4.77 16.13
N LYS A 19 -4.69 -4.05 15.55
CA LYS A 19 -4.13 -2.83 16.16
C LYS A 19 -5.19 -1.75 16.34
N LEU A 20 -6.11 -1.58 15.38
CA LEU A 20 -7.20 -0.62 15.47
C LEU A 20 -8.23 -1.01 16.54
N ILE A 21 -8.60 -2.29 16.63
CA ILE A 21 -9.51 -2.81 17.67
C ILE A 21 -8.90 -2.57 19.06
N ASN A 22 -7.63 -2.94 19.25
CA ASN A 22 -6.93 -2.76 20.52
C ASN A 22 -6.80 -1.28 20.91
N ARG A 23 -6.63 -0.38 19.92
CA ARG A 23 -6.55 1.06 20.16
C ARG A 23 -7.91 1.69 20.45
N HIS A 24 -8.99 1.11 19.94
CA HIS A 24 -10.36 1.62 20.04
C HIS A 24 -11.32 0.55 20.59
N PRO A 25 -11.17 0.13 21.86
CA PRO A 25 -11.93 -0.98 22.43
C PRO A 25 -13.44 -0.74 22.53
N THR A 26 -13.88 0.52 22.43
CA THR A 26 -15.30 0.90 22.47
C THR A 26 -15.97 0.89 21.09
N MET A 27 -15.21 0.74 20.00
CA MET A 27 -15.75 0.70 18.65
C MET A 27 -16.20 -0.70 18.26
N SER A 28 -17.26 -0.79 17.44
CA SER A 28 -17.70 -2.06 16.86
C SER A 28 -16.60 -2.65 15.97
N ILE A 29 -16.19 -3.89 16.27
CA ILE A 29 -15.22 -4.65 15.47
C ILE A 29 -15.65 -4.70 14.00
N LYS A 30 -16.93 -4.98 13.74
CA LYS A 30 -17.49 -5.02 12.38
C LYS A 30 -17.33 -3.69 11.65
N HIS A 31 -17.49 -2.56 12.35
CA HIS A 31 -17.30 -1.24 11.74
C HIS A 31 -15.83 -0.97 11.43
N ILE A 32 -14.89 -1.41 12.27
CA ILE A 32 -13.46 -1.29 11.98
C ILE A 32 -13.08 -2.11 10.75
N GLU A 33 -13.49 -3.39 10.70
CA GLU A 33 -13.25 -4.27 9.56
C GLU A 33 -13.82 -3.70 8.26
N PHE A 34 -15.07 -3.23 8.32
CA PHE A 34 -15.75 -2.61 7.19
C PHE A 34 -15.03 -1.34 6.73
N SER A 35 -14.66 -0.45 7.66
CA SER A 35 -13.95 0.79 7.33
C SER A 35 -12.62 0.53 6.63
N VAL A 36 -11.83 -0.44 7.10
CA VAL A 36 -10.56 -0.79 6.46
C VAL A 36 -10.79 -1.38 5.07
N LYS A 37 -11.83 -2.20 4.89
CA LYS A 37 -12.22 -2.72 3.57
C LYS A 37 -12.58 -1.59 2.61
N GLU A 38 -13.47 -0.68 3.00
CA GLU A 38 -13.93 0.42 2.16
C GLU A 38 -12.79 1.38 1.79
N ILE A 39 -11.88 1.67 2.72
CA ILE A 39 -10.70 2.50 2.43
C ILE A 39 -9.89 1.87 1.28
N ILE A 40 -9.55 0.58 1.37
CA ILE A 40 -8.74 -0.08 0.33
C ILE A 40 -9.49 -0.12 -1.01
N GLU A 41 -10.80 -0.37 -0.97
CA GLU A 41 -11.65 -0.40 -2.16
C GLU A 41 -11.69 0.95 -2.85
N HIS A 42 -11.96 2.03 -2.11
CA HIS A 42 -12.00 3.38 -2.68
C HIS A 42 -10.65 3.82 -3.25
N LEU A 43 -9.53 3.50 -2.58
CA LEU A 43 -8.20 3.78 -3.14
C LEU A 43 -7.99 3.04 -4.47
N SER A 44 -8.46 1.80 -4.58
CA SER A 44 -8.33 0.99 -5.78
C SER A 44 -9.18 1.55 -6.93
N LEU A 45 -10.46 1.85 -6.65
CA LEU A 45 -11.39 2.42 -7.63
C LEU A 45 -10.97 3.81 -8.13
N THR A 46 -10.38 4.65 -7.27
CA THR A 46 -9.86 5.96 -7.70
C THR A 46 -8.68 5.78 -8.67
N LEU A 47 -7.76 4.85 -8.40
CA LEU A 47 -6.64 4.59 -9.31
C LEU A 47 -7.08 3.94 -10.61
N GLU A 48 -8.08 3.05 -10.58
CA GLU A 48 -8.67 2.44 -11.78
C GLU A 48 -9.22 3.48 -12.75
N LYS A 49 -9.84 4.55 -12.23
CA LYS A 49 -10.33 5.69 -13.01
C LYS A 49 -9.22 6.59 -13.58
N GLY A 50 -7.96 6.37 -13.18
CA GLY A 50 -6.82 7.19 -13.55
C GLY A 50 -6.63 8.43 -12.67
N ASP A 51 -7.42 8.58 -11.61
CA ASP A 51 -7.36 9.72 -10.72
C ASP A 51 -6.20 9.60 -9.72
N ARG A 52 -5.82 10.74 -9.15
CA ARG A 52 -4.80 10.84 -8.10
C ARG A 52 -5.45 10.85 -6.72
N ILE A 53 -4.83 10.13 -5.78
CA ILE A 53 -5.17 10.16 -4.36
C ILE A 53 -4.11 10.94 -3.61
N GLU A 54 -4.55 11.81 -2.70
CA GLU A 54 -3.67 12.51 -1.77
C GLU A 54 -4.14 12.33 -0.33
N ILE A 55 -3.24 11.81 0.51
CA ILE A 55 -3.42 11.72 1.96
C ILE A 55 -2.37 12.65 2.57
N ARG A 56 -2.79 13.87 2.94
CA ARG A 56 -1.90 14.89 3.50
C ARG A 56 -1.06 14.31 4.65
N ARG A 57 0.19 14.74 4.75
CA ARG A 57 1.23 14.24 5.68
C ARG A 57 1.71 12.81 5.42
N PHE A 58 0.89 11.93 4.85
CA PHE A 58 1.27 10.56 4.53
C PHE A 58 1.93 10.43 3.15
N GLY A 59 1.25 10.87 2.09
CA GLY A 59 1.75 10.76 0.71
C GLY A 59 0.63 10.78 -0.33
N SER A 60 0.98 10.41 -1.56
CA SER A 60 0.05 10.39 -2.70
C SER A 60 0.22 9.15 -3.54
N PHE A 61 -0.88 8.63 -4.08
CA PHE A 61 -0.90 7.57 -5.08
C PHE A 61 -1.32 8.16 -6.43
N ALA A 62 -0.62 7.80 -7.49
CA ALA A 62 -0.96 8.19 -8.86
C ALA A 62 -0.52 7.10 -9.83
N LEU A 63 -1.12 7.06 -11.02
CA LEU A 63 -0.64 6.21 -12.10
C LEU A 63 0.61 6.83 -12.74
N ARG A 64 1.57 5.98 -13.07
CA ARG A 64 2.68 6.30 -13.98
C ARG A 64 2.53 5.47 -15.25
N TYR A 65 2.45 6.14 -16.40
CA TYR A 65 2.51 5.47 -17.69
C TYR A 65 3.94 4.99 -17.96
N ARG A 66 4.07 3.73 -18.38
CA ARG A 66 5.33 3.14 -18.84
C ARG A 66 5.20 2.86 -20.32
N GLN A 67 6.08 3.48 -21.11
CA GLN A 67 6.21 3.22 -22.54
C GLN A 67 6.62 1.77 -22.81
N PRO A 68 6.22 1.21 -23.97
CA PRO A 68 6.62 -0.14 -24.35
C PRO A 68 8.13 -0.18 -24.57
N ARG A 69 8.76 -1.29 -24.19
CA ARG A 69 10.21 -1.48 -24.33
C ARG A 69 10.58 -2.95 -24.40
N THR A 70 11.74 -3.23 -24.97
CA THR A 70 12.30 -4.59 -24.95
C THR A 70 13.08 -4.82 -23.65
N GLY A 71 12.66 -5.81 -22.87
CA GLY A 71 13.39 -6.31 -21.71
C GLY A 71 14.21 -7.56 -22.03
N ARG A 72 14.89 -8.09 -21.02
CA ARG A 72 15.56 -9.39 -21.08
C ARG A 72 15.08 -10.27 -19.94
N ASN A 73 14.86 -11.55 -20.22
CA ASN A 73 14.60 -12.53 -19.18
C ASN A 73 15.87 -12.67 -18.30
N PRO A 74 15.81 -12.40 -16.99
CA PRO A 74 16.99 -12.48 -16.12
C PRO A 74 17.65 -13.85 -16.07
N LYS A 75 16.90 -14.94 -16.34
CA LYS A 75 17.39 -16.31 -16.29
C LYS A 75 18.06 -16.76 -17.60
N THR A 76 17.54 -16.33 -18.75
CA THR A 76 17.94 -16.85 -20.07
C THR A 76 18.59 -15.81 -20.98
N GLY A 77 18.51 -14.53 -20.65
CA GLY A 77 19.01 -13.42 -21.48
C GLY A 77 18.18 -13.13 -22.74
N THR A 78 17.16 -13.94 -23.03
CA THR A 78 16.31 -13.77 -24.21
C THR A 78 15.52 -12.47 -24.16
N GLN A 79 15.35 -11.84 -25.33
CA GLN A 79 14.58 -10.60 -25.44
C GLN A 79 13.09 -10.88 -25.23
N VAL A 80 12.42 -10.02 -24.46
CA VAL A 80 10.97 -10.09 -24.22
C VAL A 80 10.38 -8.71 -24.45
N SER A 81 9.36 -8.61 -25.29
CA SER A 81 8.61 -7.37 -25.49
C SER A 81 7.76 -7.07 -24.25
N LEU A 82 7.89 -5.86 -23.71
CA LEU A 82 7.04 -5.37 -22.63
C LEU A 82 6.11 -4.30 -23.19
N GLU A 83 4.81 -4.56 -23.13
CA GLU A 83 3.79 -3.63 -23.59
C GLU A 83 3.69 -2.39 -22.69
N ALA A 84 3.09 -1.35 -23.26
CA ALA A 84 2.80 -0.14 -22.53
C ALA A 84 1.78 -0.41 -21.42
N LYS A 85 2.00 0.16 -20.23
CA LYS A 85 1.04 0.02 -19.13
C LYS A 85 1.11 1.15 -18.13
N SER A 86 -0.01 1.43 -17.50
CA SER A 86 -0.06 2.27 -16.30
C SER A 86 0.25 1.43 -15.07
N VAL A 87 1.09 1.95 -14.17
CA VAL A 87 1.39 1.31 -12.89
C VAL A 87 1.06 2.26 -11.73
N PRO A 88 0.48 1.77 -10.62
CA PRO A 88 0.39 2.55 -9.40
C PRO A 88 1.78 2.98 -8.92
N HIS A 89 1.88 4.21 -8.44
CA HIS A 89 3.09 4.76 -7.84
C HIS A 89 2.73 5.54 -6.58
N PHE A 90 3.35 5.16 -5.46
CA PHE A 90 3.28 5.91 -4.21
C PHE A 90 4.44 6.90 -4.11
N LYS A 91 4.13 8.15 -3.77
CA LYS A 91 5.11 9.17 -3.39
C LYS A 91 4.92 9.49 -1.92
N ALA A 92 5.94 9.20 -1.10
CA ALA A 92 5.92 9.51 0.32
C ALA A 92 5.85 11.02 0.56
N GLY A 93 5.01 11.42 1.53
CA GLY A 93 4.89 12.80 2.00
C GLY A 93 6.14 13.27 2.73
N LYS A 94 6.19 14.56 3.11
CA LYS A 94 7.29 15.11 3.92
C LYS A 94 7.38 14.41 5.28
N GLU A 95 6.29 14.39 6.04
CA GLU A 95 6.27 13.85 7.39
C GLU A 95 6.56 12.34 7.43
N LEU A 96 6.04 11.56 6.46
CA LEU A 96 6.40 10.14 6.37
C LEU A 96 7.89 9.93 6.10
N ARG A 97 8.51 10.72 5.20
CA ARG A 97 9.95 10.64 4.92
C ARG A 97 10.76 11.00 6.16
N GLU A 98 10.48 12.13 6.80
CA GLU A 98 11.20 12.57 8.00
C GLU A 98 11.13 11.56 9.16
N ARG A 99 10.00 10.88 9.32
CA ARG A 99 9.84 9.80 10.31
C ARG A 99 10.68 8.56 10.00
N VAL A 100 11.01 8.31 8.74
CA VAL A 100 11.77 7.14 8.28
C VAL A 100 13.25 7.45 8.15
N ASP A 101 13.62 8.68 7.82
CA ASP A 101 15.01 9.11 7.57
C ASP A 101 15.95 8.93 8.78
N ASN A 102 15.40 8.69 9.98
CA ASN A 102 16.15 8.56 11.25
C ASN A 102 16.09 7.15 11.87
N ILE A 103 15.65 6.13 11.12
CA ILE A 103 15.61 4.73 11.57
C ILE A 103 16.97 4.06 11.38
#